data_AF-A0AAN8NP15-F1
#
_entry.id   AF-A0AAN8NP15-F1
#
_cell.length_a   1.000
_cell.length_b   1.000
_cell.length_c   1.000
_cell.angle_alpha   90.00
_cell.angle_beta   90.00
_cell.angle_gamma   90.00
#
_symmetry.space_group_name_H-M   'P 1'
#
loop_
_entity.id
_entity.type
_entity.pdbx_description
1 polymer ?
#
loop_
_entity_poly.entity_id
_entity_poly.type
_entity_poly.pdbx_seq_one_letter_code
_entity_poly.pdbx_strand_id
1 'polypeptide(L)'
;MKRSHRQDSPEVPVLFETQDSPEEAGAGSNLPSTSPLIQSMEGVIINDVHVTDNDSQSSIASLTRECHQLFQAILTNIQQSDEFEVVETQFGRLNIWASNIGAVADGNSSLDYRLRLSDDIKSMVVQLLEVLKGSLCRLGKYKYPNLIWPHI
;
A
#
# COMPACT_ATOMS: atom_id res chain seq x y z
N MET A 1 -44.47 30.18 33.68
CA MET A 1 -45.80 29.56 33.82
C MET A 1 -46.00 28.61 32.63
N LYS A 2 -46.26 27.32 32.90
CA LYS A 2 -46.77 26.24 31.99
C LYS A 2 -45.77 25.74 30.91
N ARG A 3 -45.09 24.58 31.05
CA ARG A 3 -45.46 23.13 31.11
C ARG A 3 -45.79 22.48 29.75
N SER A 4 -44.93 21.50 29.40
CA SER A 4 -45.27 20.08 29.11
C SER A 4 -45.80 19.63 27.74
N HIS A 5 -45.04 18.76 27.07
CA HIS A 5 -45.40 17.36 26.69
C HIS A 5 -44.16 16.73 26.01
N ARG A 6 -43.42 15.75 26.57
CA ARG A 6 -43.65 14.31 26.85
C ARG A 6 -43.94 13.43 25.60
N GLN A 7 -42.95 12.55 25.35
CA GLN A 7 -43.01 11.12 24.98
C GLN A 7 -43.50 10.67 23.60
N ASP A 8 -42.64 9.91 22.89
CA ASP A 8 -42.85 8.49 22.52
C ASP A 8 -41.50 7.89 22.04
N SER A 9 -40.82 7.02 22.79
CA SER A 9 -40.92 5.54 22.92
C SER A 9 -40.09 4.74 21.88
N PRO A 10 -39.65 3.53 22.25
CA PRO A 10 -38.46 2.86 21.72
C PRO A 10 -38.79 1.67 20.80
N GLU A 11 -37.87 1.30 19.92
CA GLU A 11 -37.90 -0.02 19.28
C GLU A 11 -36.50 -0.64 19.30
N VAL A 12 -36.30 -1.59 20.22
CA VAL A 12 -35.26 -2.59 20.14
C VAL A 12 -35.95 -3.95 20.26
N PRO A 13 -35.84 -4.80 19.22
CA PRO A 13 -36.01 -6.23 19.39
C PRO A 13 -34.64 -6.91 19.22
N VAL A 14 -34.01 -7.26 20.33
CA VAL A 14 -32.96 -8.30 20.35
C VAL A 14 -33.70 -9.62 20.58
N LEU A 15 -33.74 -10.46 19.55
CA LEU A 15 -34.36 -11.77 19.60
C LEU A 15 -33.36 -12.86 19.20
N PHE A 16 -33.15 -13.77 20.15
CA PHE A 16 -32.71 -15.17 20.03
C PHE A 16 -31.22 -15.52 19.87
N GLU A 17 -30.68 -15.98 20.99
CA GLU A 17 -29.72 -17.10 21.10
C GLU A 17 -30.19 -18.31 20.28
N THR A 18 -29.27 -18.95 19.57
CA THR A 18 -29.08 -20.42 19.64
C THR A 18 -27.64 -20.74 19.20
N GLN A 19 -26.77 -21.01 20.17
CA GLN A 19 -25.62 -21.90 19.98
C GLN A 19 -26.06 -23.29 20.47
N ASP A 20 -25.98 -24.32 19.63
CA ASP A 20 -25.40 -25.63 19.97
C ASP A 20 -25.44 -26.57 18.74
N SER A 21 -24.29 -27.11 18.35
CA SER A 21 -24.17 -28.34 17.56
C SER A 21 -22.71 -28.80 17.55
N PRO A 22 -22.40 -29.88 18.26
CA PRO A 22 -21.34 -30.79 17.85
C PRO A 22 -21.92 -32.20 17.70
N GLU A 23 -21.72 -32.83 16.54
CA GLU A 23 -21.70 -34.28 16.50
C GLU A 23 -20.58 -34.78 15.58
N GLU A 24 -19.70 -35.54 16.21
CA GLU A 24 -18.49 -36.17 15.72
C GLU A 24 -18.79 -37.55 15.09
N ALA A 25 -17.75 -38.04 14.41
CA ALA A 25 -17.44 -39.45 14.15
C ALA A 25 -18.19 -40.22 13.04
N GLY A 26 -17.40 -40.67 12.06
CA GLY A 26 -17.77 -41.72 11.11
C GLY A 26 -16.55 -42.24 10.34
N ALA A 27 -15.83 -43.18 10.97
CA ALA A 27 -14.66 -43.86 10.45
C ALA A 27 -14.92 -44.66 9.15
N GLY A 28 -13.91 -44.73 8.28
CA GLY A 28 -13.88 -45.63 7.12
C GLY A 28 -12.45 -45.83 6.62
N SER A 29 -11.79 -46.88 7.11
CA SER A 29 -10.42 -47.28 6.80
C SER A 29 -10.33 -48.24 5.61
N ASN A 30 -9.19 -48.15 4.91
CA ASN A 30 -8.44 -49.18 4.16
C ASN A 30 -8.72 -49.41 2.67
N LEU A 31 -7.67 -49.18 1.86
CA LEU A 31 -7.08 -50.20 0.99
C LEU A 31 -5.62 -49.86 0.63
N PRO A 32 -4.64 -50.76 0.83
CA PRO A 32 -3.35 -50.68 0.16
C PRO A 32 -3.29 -51.71 -0.98
N SER A 33 -2.80 -51.32 -2.15
CA SER A 33 -2.21 -52.30 -3.08
C SER A 33 -1.23 -51.62 -4.04
N THR A 34 -0.21 -52.40 -4.37
CA THR A 34 1.11 -52.10 -4.89
C THR A 34 1.18 -51.91 -6.42
N SER A 35 2.01 -50.94 -6.86
CA SER A 35 2.94 -50.79 -8.03
C SER A 35 3.02 -51.84 -9.17
N PRO A 36 3.69 -51.61 -10.35
CA PRO A 36 4.43 -50.43 -10.89
C PRO A 36 4.24 -50.12 -12.43
N LEU A 37 4.95 -49.06 -12.89
CA LEU A 37 5.54 -48.82 -14.24
C LEU A 37 4.64 -48.61 -15.49
N ILE A 38 4.45 -47.34 -15.89
CA ILE A 38 4.57 -46.91 -17.30
C ILE A 38 5.38 -45.60 -17.34
N GLN A 39 6.46 -45.66 -18.11
CA GLN A 39 7.34 -44.56 -18.48
C GLN A 39 7.07 -44.20 -19.95
N SER A 40 6.59 -42.97 -20.22
CA SER A 40 6.75 -42.21 -21.48
C SER A 40 5.93 -40.92 -21.33
N MET A 41 6.54 -39.77 -21.09
CA MET A 41 7.08 -38.82 -22.08
C MET A 41 5.99 -38.01 -22.79
N GLU A 42 6.10 -36.68 -22.58
CA GLU A 42 5.56 -35.56 -23.36
C GLU A 42 4.11 -35.11 -23.14
N GLY A 43 4.00 -34.02 -22.36
CA GLY A 43 2.92 -33.05 -22.40
C GLY A 43 3.44 -31.75 -21.79
N VAL A 44 3.67 -30.75 -22.64
CA VAL A 44 4.24 -29.43 -22.32
C VAL A 44 3.56 -28.83 -21.09
N ILE A 45 4.26 -28.77 -19.96
CA ILE A 45 3.91 -27.82 -18.91
C ILE A 45 4.39 -26.48 -19.45
N ILE A 46 3.43 -25.63 -19.79
CA ILE A 46 3.68 -24.20 -19.97
C ILE A 46 4.40 -23.77 -18.71
N ASN A 47 5.68 -23.43 -18.84
CA ASN A 47 6.39 -22.70 -17.81
C ASN A 47 5.58 -21.41 -17.64
N ASP A 48 4.72 -21.40 -16.63
CA ASP A 48 4.25 -20.15 -16.05
C ASP A 48 5.53 -19.42 -15.69
N VAL A 49 5.81 -18.37 -16.46
CA VAL A 49 6.95 -17.51 -16.26
C VAL A 49 6.69 -16.84 -14.92
N HIS A 50 7.06 -17.51 -13.84
CA HIS A 50 7.42 -16.80 -12.64
C HIS A 50 8.69 -16.04 -13.03
N VAL A 51 8.48 -14.82 -13.55
CA VAL A 51 9.46 -13.76 -13.49
C VAL A 51 9.75 -13.64 -12.00
N THR A 52 10.77 -14.36 -11.54
CA THR A 52 11.49 -13.96 -10.34
C THR A 52 12.23 -12.69 -10.73
N ASP A 53 11.49 -11.60 -10.93
CA ASP A 53 12.07 -10.30 -10.66
C ASP A 53 12.34 -10.39 -9.16
N ASN A 54 13.62 -10.47 -8.85
CA ASN A 54 14.15 -10.18 -7.53
C ASN A 54 13.94 -8.68 -7.32
N ASP A 55 12.67 -8.32 -7.24
CA ASP A 55 12.11 -6.99 -7.26
C ASP A 55 12.34 -6.49 -5.85
N SER A 56 13.42 -5.72 -5.68
CA SER A 56 13.52 -4.81 -4.54
C SER A 56 12.44 -3.74 -4.76
N GLN A 57 11.16 -4.13 -4.66
CA GLN A 57 10.04 -3.23 -4.87
C GLN A 57 10.20 -2.12 -3.86
N SER A 58 10.48 -0.93 -4.40
CA SER A 58 10.56 0.27 -3.59
C SER A 58 9.22 0.44 -2.88
N SER A 59 9.25 0.49 -1.55
CA SER A 59 8.03 0.66 -0.77
C SER A 59 7.45 2.05 -1.00
N ILE A 60 6.13 2.18 -0.86
CA ILE A 60 5.45 3.47 -0.94
C ILE A 60 6.05 4.43 0.09
N ALA A 61 6.34 3.92 1.29
CA ALA A 61 6.98 4.69 2.34
C ALA A 61 8.39 5.17 1.97
N SER A 62 9.23 4.34 1.34
CA SER A 62 10.57 4.75 0.90
C SER A 62 10.50 5.87 -0.13
N LEU A 63 9.74 5.65 -1.20
CA LEU A 63 9.62 6.63 -2.29
C LEU A 63 9.03 7.96 -1.83
N THR A 64 8.06 7.92 -0.91
CA THR A 64 7.49 9.14 -0.32
C THR A 64 8.55 9.92 0.46
N ARG A 65 9.37 9.24 1.28
CA ARG A 65 10.47 9.88 2.03
C ARG A 65 11.54 10.45 1.10
N GLU A 66 11.88 9.75 0.04
CA GLU A 66 12.81 10.26 -0.98
C GLU A 66 12.28 11.52 -1.66
N CYS A 67 10.98 11.54 -2.02
CA CYS A 67 10.34 12.74 -2.55
C CYS A 67 10.37 13.89 -1.54
N HIS A 68 10.14 13.62 -0.25
CA HIS A 68 10.23 14.65 0.80
C HIS A 68 11.63 15.25 0.87
N GLN A 69 12.67 14.41 0.87
CA GLN A 69 14.07 14.85 0.89
C GLN A 69 14.41 15.71 -0.32
N LEU A 70 13.96 15.32 -1.52
CA LEU A 70 14.17 16.08 -2.74
C LEU A 70 13.47 17.45 -2.69
N PHE A 71 12.22 17.51 -2.21
CA PHE A 71 11.51 18.77 -2.00
C PHE A 71 12.25 19.69 -1.03
N GLN A 72 12.67 19.17 0.13
CA GLN A 72 13.40 19.93 1.13
C GLN A 72 14.73 20.46 0.59
N ALA A 73 15.46 19.64 -0.18
CA ALA A 73 16.69 20.06 -0.84
C ALA A 73 16.42 21.20 -1.83
N ILE A 74 15.39 21.07 -2.68
CA ILE A 74 15.01 22.14 -3.63
C ILE A 74 14.63 23.41 -2.88
N LEU A 75 13.69 23.34 -1.92
CA LEU A 75 13.22 24.49 -1.15
C LEU A 75 14.34 25.25 -0.45
N THR A 76 15.30 24.52 0.13
CA THR A 76 16.49 25.11 0.76
C THR A 76 17.29 25.98 -0.21
N ASN A 77 17.33 25.62 -1.50
CA ASN A 77 18.11 26.30 -2.53
C ASN A 77 17.36 27.43 -3.23
N ILE A 78 16.03 27.44 -3.15
CA ILE A 78 15.18 28.40 -3.88
C ILE A 78 14.52 29.43 -2.99
N GLN A 79 14.96 29.59 -1.73
CA GLN A 79 14.36 30.48 -0.74
C GLN A 79 14.08 31.91 -1.22
N GLN A 80 14.84 32.42 -2.20
CA GLN A 80 14.69 33.77 -2.76
C GLN A 80 14.19 33.77 -4.21
N SER A 81 13.76 32.62 -4.73
CA SER A 81 13.21 32.50 -6.08
C SER A 81 11.70 32.70 -6.06
N ASP A 82 11.16 33.31 -7.11
CA ASP A 82 9.72 33.42 -7.34
C ASP A 82 8.99 32.06 -7.37
N GLU A 83 9.73 30.96 -7.57
CA GLU A 83 9.19 29.60 -7.58
C GLU A 83 9.02 28.99 -6.17
N PHE A 84 9.55 29.63 -5.12
CA PHE A 84 9.53 29.09 -3.76
C PHE A 84 8.10 28.72 -3.32
N GLU A 85 7.16 29.67 -3.43
CA GLU A 85 5.77 29.48 -3.00
C GLU A 85 5.08 28.34 -3.77
N VAL A 86 5.39 28.20 -5.06
CA VAL A 86 4.83 27.14 -5.91
C VAL A 86 5.34 25.78 -5.47
N VAL A 87 6.64 25.63 -5.26
CA VAL A 87 7.25 24.36 -4.82
C VAL A 87 6.84 24.03 -3.39
N GLU A 88 6.78 25.02 -2.50
CA GLU A 88 6.34 24.87 -1.11
C GLU A 88 4.89 24.38 -1.05
N THR A 89 4.02 24.95 -1.89
CA THR A 89 2.63 24.51 -2.03
C THR A 89 2.55 23.05 -2.48
N GLN A 90 3.37 22.61 -3.45
CA GLN A 90 3.37 21.20 -3.87
C GLN A 90 3.92 20.28 -2.78
N PHE A 91 4.92 20.70 -2.03
CA PHE A 91 5.42 19.94 -0.90
C PHE A 91 4.35 19.79 0.20
N GLY A 92 3.61 20.86 0.50
CA GLY A 92 2.46 20.83 1.42
C GLY A 92 1.39 19.84 0.98
N ARG A 93 1.07 19.78 -0.32
CA ARG A 93 0.11 18.80 -0.87
C ARG A 93 0.58 17.36 -0.70
N LEU A 94 1.86 17.08 -0.94
CA LEU A 94 2.43 15.75 -0.73
C LEU A 94 2.33 15.34 0.75
N ASN A 95 2.64 16.25 1.68
CA ASN A 95 2.54 16.00 3.11
C ASN A 95 1.10 15.68 3.55
N ILE A 96 0.12 16.44 3.07
CA ILE A 96 -1.31 16.19 3.38
C ILE A 96 -1.73 14.82 2.83
N TRP A 97 -1.38 14.53 1.57
CA TRP A 97 -1.66 13.23 0.95
C TRP A 97 -1.06 12.09 1.77
N ALA A 98 0.24 12.18 2.09
CA ALA A 98 0.99 11.15 2.80
C ALA A 98 0.43 10.91 4.21
N SER A 99 0.05 11.97 4.93
CA SER A 99 -0.56 11.89 6.26
C SER A 99 -1.93 11.20 6.20
N ASN A 100 -2.80 11.64 5.30
CA ASN A 100 -4.19 11.15 5.21
C ASN A 100 -4.28 9.66 4.86
N ILE A 101 -3.32 9.16 4.07
CA ILE A 101 -3.31 7.76 3.65
C ILE A 101 -2.23 6.93 4.37
N GLY A 102 -1.54 7.48 5.36
CA GLY A 102 -0.47 6.76 6.05
C GLY A 102 0.63 6.25 5.11
N ALA A 103 1.01 7.03 4.09
CA ALA A 103 2.04 6.64 3.12
C ALA A 103 3.39 6.37 3.79
N VAL A 104 3.69 7.09 4.88
CA VAL A 104 4.92 6.94 5.68
C VAL A 104 4.64 6.44 7.11
N ALA A 105 3.41 6.01 7.39
CA ALA A 105 3.03 5.46 8.68
C ALA A 105 3.63 4.04 8.86
N ASP A 106 3.61 3.54 10.08
CA ASP A 106 4.18 2.24 10.42
C ASP A 106 3.10 1.17 10.65
N GLY A 107 3.52 -0.10 10.58
CA GLY A 107 2.69 -1.25 10.92
C GLY A 107 1.39 -1.30 10.11
N ASN A 108 0.29 -1.60 10.79
CA ASN A 108 -1.02 -1.81 10.15
C ASN A 108 -1.66 -0.54 9.58
N SER A 109 -1.20 0.63 10.01
CA SER A 109 -1.64 1.93 9.54
C SER A 109 -0.95 2.37 8.25
N SER A 110 0.19 1.74 7.91
CA SER A 110 0.95 2.03 6.69
C SER A 110 0.16 1.69 5.43
N LEU A 111 0.31 2.50 4.39
CA LEU A 111 -0.30 2.20 3.09
C LEU A 111 0.26 0.90 2.49
N ASP A 112 1.56 0.65 2.65
CA ASP A 112 2.21 -0.59 2.23
C ASP A 112 1.53 -1.81 2.87
N TYR A 113 1.24 -1.79 4.18
CA TYR A 113 0.54 -2.89 4.83
C TYR A 113 -0.89 -3.03 4.33
N ARG A 114 -1.62 -1.93 4.15
CA ARG A 114 -3.02 -1.97 3.70
C ARG A 114 -3.16 -2.48 2.26
N LEU A 115 -2.18 -2.22 1.40
CA LEU A 115 -2.17 -2.67 0.01
C LEU A 115 -1.42 -3.98 -0.23
N ARG A 116 -0.94 -4.67 0.82
CA ARG A 116 -0.14 -5.91 0.70
C ARG A 116 -0.83 -7.08 -0.02
N LEU A 117 -2.14 -6.99 -0.23
CA LEU A 117 -2.95 -7.99 -0.94
C LEU A 117 -3.54 -7.41 -2.24
N SER A 118 -3.04 -6.28 -2.71
CA SER A 118 -3.59 -5.53 -3.85
C SER A 118 -2.45 -4.96 -4.70
N ASP A 119 -1.68 -5.87 -5.30
CA ASP A 119 -0.44 -5.55 -6.01
C ASP A 119 -0.65 -4.53 -7.14
N ASP A 120 -1.77 -4.60 -7.87
CA ASP A 120 -2.09 -3.65 -8.94
C ASP A 120 -2.17 -2.20 -8.44
N ILE A 121 -2.85 -1.99 -7.31
CA ILE A 121 -3.00 -0.66 -6.71
C ILE A 121 -1.67 -0.20 -6.13
N LYS A 122 -0.95 -1.10 -5.45
CA LYS A 122 0.37 -0.80 -4.90
C LYS A 122 1.34 -0.37 -6.01
N SER A 123 1.38 -1.12 -7.11
CA SER A 123 2.21 -0.83 -8.27
C SER A 123 1.86 0.51 -8.90
N MET A 124 0.57 0.83 -9.03
CA MET A 124 0.12 2.13 -9.54
C MET A 124 0.61 3.29 -8.65
N VAL A 125 0.51 3.16 -7.32
CA VAL A 125 0.98 4.20 -6.39
C VAL A 125 2.51 4.34 -6.46
N VAL A 126 3.24 3.23 -6.50
CA VAL A 126 4.70 3.21 -6.66
C VAL A 126 5.12 3.94 -7.94
N GLN A 127 4.52 3.61 -9.09
CA GLN A 127 4.82 4.25 -10.37
C GLN A 127 4.56 5.77 -10.34
N LEU A 128 3.46 6.21 -9.71
CA LEU A 128 3.17 7.65 -9.57
C LEU A 128 4.24 8.36 -8.73
N LEU A 129 4.71 7.75 -7.64
CA LEU A 129 5.76 8.30 -6.81
C LEU A 129 7.12 8.30 -7.53
N GLU A 130 7.43 7.30 -8.34
CA GLU A 130 8.63 7.26 -9.18
C GLU A 130 8.63 8.38 -10.22
N VAL A 131 7.48 8.65 -10.86
CA VAL A 131 7.32 9.77 -11.80
C VAL A 131 7.53 11.10 -11.08
N LEU A 132 7.01 11.26 -9.86
CA LEU A 132 7.22 12.45 -9.04
C LEU A 132 8.70 12.61 -8.68
N LYS A 133 9.33 11.57 -8.13
CA LYS A 133 10.77 11.54 -7.81
C LYS A 133 11.61 11.91 -9.02
N GLY A 134 11.35 11.30 -10.18
CA GLY A 134 12.05 11.60 -11.42
C GLY A 134 11.89 13.06 -11.87
N SER A 135 10.70 13.64 -11.69
CA SER A 135 10.44 15.05 -11.98
C SER A 135 11.20 15.98 -11.04
N LEU A 136 11.25 15.67 -9.74
CA LEU A 136 12.01 16.41 -8.74
C LEU A 136 13.52 16.33 -8.99
N CYS A 137 14.04 15.14 -9.30
CA CYS A 137 15.44 14.95 -9.65
C CYS A 137 15.83 15.76 -10.90
N ARG A 138 14.96 15.80 -11.92
CA ARG A 138 15.21 16.63 -13.11
C ARG A 138 15.24 18.12 -12.76
N LEU A 139 14.23 18.61 -12.03
CA LEU A 139 14.19 20.01 -11.58
C LEU A 139 15.46 20.38 -10.82
N GLY A 140 15.86 19.51 -9.89
CA GLY A 140 17.08 19.62 -9.13
C GLY A 140 18.34 19.71 -9.98
N LYS A 141 18.58 18.71 -10.85
CA LYS A 141 19.81 18.60 -11.64
C LYS A 141 19.96 19.72 -12.67
N TYR A 142 18.88 20.10 -13.34
CA TYR A 142 18.95 21.13 -14.38
C TYR A 142 19.11 22.53 -13.80
N LYS A 143 18.48 22.81 -12.66
CA LYS A 143 18.45 24.16 -12.10
C LYS A 143 19.47 24.38 -10.99
N TYR A 144 19.92 23.31 -10.33
CA TYR A 144 20.86 23.34 -9.20
C TYR A 144 21.96 22.26 -9.34
N PRO A 145 22.81 22.32 -10.39
CA PRO A 145 23.75 21.26 -10.73
C PRO A 145 24.89 21.04 -9.71
N ASN A 146 25.13 22.01 -8.81
CA ASN A 146 26.20 21.94 -7.80
C ASN A 146 25.72 21.34 -6.46
N LEU A 147 24.48 20.85 -6.37
CA LEU A 147 23.99 20.19 -5.15
C LEU A 147 24.60 18.79 -5.01
N ILE A 148 25.12 18.50 -3.81
CA ILE A 148 25.35 17.13 -3.37
C ILE A 148 23.97 16.52 -3.09
N TRP A 149 23.46 15.77 -4.05
CA TRP A 149 22.21 15.03 -3.90
C TRP A 149 22.40 13.94 -2.83
N PRO A 150 21.42 13.73 -1.93
CA PRO A 150 21.45 12.56 -1.08
C PRO A 150 21.59 11.33 -1.99
N HIS A 151 22.62 10.51 -1.72
CA HIS A 151 22.74 9.20 -2.35
C HIS A 151 21.58 8.35 -1.83
N ILE A 152 20.53 8.30 -2.63
CA ILE A 152 19.41 7.35 -2.50
C ILE A 152 19.87 6.04 -3.11
#